data_AF-A0A9D1WW71-F1
#
_entry.id   AF-A0A9D1WW71-F1
#
_cell.length_a   1.000
_cell.length_b   1.000
_cell.length_c   1.000
_cell.angle_alpha   90.00
_cell.angle_beta   90.00
_cell.angle_gamma   90.00
#
_symmetry.space_group_name_H-M   'P 1'
#
loop_
_entity.id
_entity.type
_entity.pdbx_description
1 polymer ?
#
loop_
_entity_poly.entity_id
_entity_poly.type
_entity_poly.pdbx_seq_one_letter_code
_entity_poly.pdbx_strand_id
1 'polypeptide(L)'
;MTITLVCSRYPKKLLQYLQKEKDLEIVKTEEGIYYINGLDIPVQLILLHQLNRKKNLWLRSIGGRLSGWQEAEELIQEYKKHKKDERYRSVMNLIVRVNHDLFLEVKHMCQALEELMADELEAMRKSGWADGKKIGRREGIHSFAKLSQILLQQNRQKDL
;
A
#
# COMPACT_ATOMS: atom_id res chain seq x y z
N MET A 1 -12.78 -19.86 -11.71
CA MET A 1 -11.75 -19.18 -10.88
C MET A 1 -10.95 -18.28 -11.80
N THR A 2 -10.66 -17.03 -11.42
CA THR A 2 -9.99 -16.04 -12.27
C THR A 2 -8.78 -15.47 -11.54
N ILE A 3 -7.64 -15.32 -12.23
CA ILE A 3 -6.44 -14.68 -11.67
C ILE A 3 -6.42 -13.22 -12.12
N THR A 4 -6.29 -12.29 -11.17
CA THR A 4 -6.19 -10.86 -11.47
C THR A 4 -4.78 -10.35 -11.17
N LEU A 5 -4.13 -9.80 -12.17
CA LEU A 5 -2.82 -9.15 -12.07
C LEU A 5 -3.04 -7.64 -12.02
N VAL A 6 -2.66 -7.02 -10.91
CA VAL A 6 -2.76 -5.56 -10.74
C VAL A 6 -1.37 -4.95 -10.89
N CYS A 7 -1.20 -4.00 -11.82
CA CYS A 7 0.08 -3.39 -12.14
C CYS A 7 0.02 -1.87 -12.07
N SER A 8 0.95 -1.28 -11.32
CA SER A 8 1.16 0.18 -11.28
C SER A 8 1.80 0.71 -12.57
N ARG A 9 2.56 -0.12 -13.28
CA ARG A 9 3.23 0.19 -14.56
C ARG A 9 2.82 -0.80 -15.65
N TYR A 10 2.87 -0.37 -16.91
CA TYR A 10 2.54 -1.22 -18.05
C TYR A 10 3.58 -2.34 -18.23
N PRO A 11 3.21 -3.64 -18.12
CA PRO A 11 4.15 -4.76 -18.15
C PRO A 11 4.52 -5.15 -19.60
N LYS A 12 5.26 -4.27 -20.30
CA LYS A 12 5.58 -4.41 -21.75
C LYS A 12 6.08 -5.80 -22.14
N LYS A 13 7.10 -6.31 -21.42
CA LYS A 13 7.74 -7.59 -21.75
C LYS A 13 6.79 -8.78 -21.60
N LEU A 14 5.98 -8.79 -20.55
CA LEU A 14 5.01 -9.86 -20.30
C LEU A 14 3.96 -9.90 -21.43
N LEU A 15 3.39 -8.75 -21.79
CA LEU A 15 2.35 -8.71 -22.82
C LEU A 15 2.90 -9.06 -24.20
N GLN A 16 4.11 -8.60 -24.51
CA GLN A 16 4.82 -9.01 -25.72
C GLN A 16 5.03 -10.52 -25.78
N TYR A 17 5.44 -11.14 -24.67
CA TYR A 17 5.61 -12.60 -24.59
C TYR A 17 4.28 -13.33 -24.81
N LEU A 18 3.21 -12.90 -24.14
CA LEU A 18 1.89 -13.54 -24.26
C LEU A 18 1.32 -13.46 -25.68
N GLN A 19 1.50 -12.32 -26.36
CA GLN A 19 1.01 -12.14 -27.73
C GLN A 19 1.89 -12.84 -28.76
N LYS A 20 3.22 -12.77 -28.64
CA LYS A 20 4.14 -13.25 -29.68
C LYS A 20 4.51 -14.73 -29.53
N GLU A 21 4.78 -15.17 -28.30
CA GLU A 21 5.29 -16.52 -28.05
C GLU A 21 4.18 -17.51 -27.69
N LYS A 22 3.03 -17.01 -27.21
CA LYS A 22 1.88 -17.82 -26.81
C LYS A 22 0.64 -17.63 -27.67
N ASP A 23 0.69 -16.70 -28.64
CA ASP A 23 -0.43 -16.38 -29.54
C ASP A 23 -1.75 -16.11 -28.81
N LEU A 24 -1.65 -15.49 -27.62
CA LEU A 24 -2.81 -15.19 -26.79
C LEU A 24 -3.40 -13.83 -27.14
N GLU A 25 -4.72 -13.78 -27.20
CA GLU A 25 -5.46 -12.55 -27.43
C GLU A 25 -5.56 -11.73 -26.14
N ILE A 26 -5.24 -10.44 -26.23
CA ILE A 26 -5.39 -9.48 -25.14
C ILE A 26 -6.47 -8.47 -25.51
N VAL A 27 -7.61 -8.56 -24.85
CA VAL A 27 -8.79 -7.72 -25.12
C VAL A 27 -8.87 -6.61 -24.08
N LYS A 28 -8.91 -5.35 -24.52
CA LYS A 28 -9.20 -4.21 -23.66
C LYS A 28 -10.71 -4.08 -23.51
N THR A 29 -11.22 -4.26 -22.30
CA THR A 29 -12.67 -4.12 -22.01
C THR A 29 -13.00 -2.73 -21.50
N GLU A 30 -12.14 -2.16 -20.66
CA GLU A 30 -12.27 -0.80 -20.16
C GLU A 30 -10.91 -0.11 -20.10
N GLU A 31 -10.92 1.19 -19.78
CA GLU A 31 -9.69 1.94 -19.52
C GLU A 31 -8.91 1.29 -18.37
N GLY A 32 -7.73 0.74 -18.68
CA GLY A 32 -6.89 0.04 -17.71
C GLY A 32 -7.34 -1.37 -17.34
N ILE A 33 -8.36 -1.96 -17.97
CA ILE A 33 -8.82 -3.34 -17.69
C ILE A 33 -8.75 -4.18 -18.96
N TYR A 34 -7.97 -5.26 -18.89
CA TYR A 34 -7.69 -6.16 -20.00
C TYR A 34 -7.97 -7.61 -19.60
N TYR A 35 -8.49 -8.41 -20.51
CA TYR A 35 -8.57 -9.87 -20.37
C TYR A 35 -7.61 -10.55 -21.34
N ILE A 36 -6.97 -11.61 -20.85
CA ILE A 36 -6.09 -12.47 -21.65
C ILE A 36 -6.85 -13.77 -21.92
N ASN A 37 -7.23 -13.97 -23.17
CA ASN A 37 -7.97 -15.15 -23.62
C ASN A 37 -6.99 -16.24 -24.10
N GLY A 38 -7.42 -17.50 -24.05
CA GLY A 38 -6.64 -18.66 -24.52
C GLY A 38 -5.82 -19.38 -23.44
N LEU A 39 -5.96 -18.99 -22.18
CA LEU A 39 -5.42 -19.71 -21.02
C LEU A 39 -6.50 -20.59 -20.37
N ASP A 40 -6.08 -21.70 -19.77
CA ASP A 40 -6.98 -22.62 -19.03
C ASP A 40 -7.67 -21.94 -17.83
N ILE A 41 -7.02 -20.91 -17.28
CA ILE A 41 -7.57 -20.07 -16.22
C ILE A 41 -7.72 -18.65 -16.79
N PRO A 42 -8.91 -18.04 -16.74
CA PRO A 42 -9.08 -16.64 -17.14
C PRO A 42 -8.12 -15.74 -16.36
N VAL A 43 -7.36 -14.93 -17.09
CA VAL A 43 -6.45 -13.94 -16.51
C VAL A 43 -6.93 -12.53 -16.86
N GLN A 44 -7.09 -11.70 -15.83
CA GLN A 44 -7.37 -10.29 -15.95
C GLN A 44 -6.10 -9.48 -15.62
N LEU A 45 -5.82 -8.44 -16.40
CA LEU A 45 -4.78 -7.47 -16.13
C LEU A 45 -5.39 -6.09 -15.88
N ILE A 46 -5.06 -5.50 -14.74
CA ILE A 46 -5.52 -4.18 -14.32
C ILE A 46 -4.32 -3.23 -14.25
N LEU A 47 -4.37 -2.15 -15.04
CA LEU A 47 -3.37 -1.10 -15.10
C LEU A 47 -3.85 0.13 -14.35
N LEU A 48 -3.40 0.29 -13.11
CA LEU A 48 -3.91 1.30 -12.18
C LEU A 48 -3.78 2.74 -12.70
N HIS A 49 -2.69 3.05 -13.41
CA HIS A 49 -2.44 4.37 -13.98
C HIS A 49 -3.39 4.74 -15.13
N GLN A 50 -4.03 3.75 -15.75
CA GLN A 50 -4.99 3.92 -16.85
C GLN A 50 -6.44 3.81 -16.40
N LEU A 51 -6.70 3.45 -15.14
CA LEU A 51 -8.05 3.36 -14.64
C LEU A 51 -8.71 4.74 -14.59
N ASN A 52 -9.95 4.78 -15.08
CA ASN A 52 -10.80 5.96 -14.99
C ASN A 52 -11.00 6.36 -13.51
N ARG A 53 -10.65 7.60 -13.17
CA ARG A 53 -10.67 8.09 -11.77
C ARG A 53 -12.06 8.05 -11.15
N LYS A 54 -13.08 8.55 -11.87
CA LYS A 54 -14.44 8.66 -11.34
C LYS A 54 -15.09 7.29 -11.10
N LYS A 55 -14.79 6.32 -11.96
CA LYS A 55 -15.35 4.96 -11.85
C LYS A 55 -14.58 4.06 -10.89
N ASN A 56 -13.25 4.18 -10.86
CA ASN A 56 -12.36 3.24 -10.19
C ASN A 56 -11.49 3.92 -9.11
N LEU A 57 -12.07 4.87 -8.37
CA LEU A 57 -11.40 5.65 -7.32
C LEU A 57 -10.61 4.75 -6.37
N TRP A 58 -11.31 3.84 -5.68
CA TRP A 58 -10.72 2.93 -4.70
C TRP A 58 -9.59 2.06 -5.27
N LEU A 59 -9.83 1.41 -6.41
CA LEU A 59 -8.86 0.49 -7.00
C LEU A 59 -7.58 1.22 -7.45
N ARG A 60 -7.73 2.43 -8.00
CA ARG A 60 -6.61 3.29 -8.39
C ARG A 60 -5.79 3.74 -7.18
N SER A 61 -6.45 4.08 -6.08
CA SER A 61 -5.81 4.58 -4.85
C SER A 61 -4.98 3.53 -4.10
N ILE A 62 -5.21 2.23 -4.34
CA ILE A 62 -4.38 1.14 -3.79
C ILE A 62 -2.96 1.13 -4.39
N GLY A 63 -2.80 1.66 -5.61
CA GLY A 63 -1.62 1.45 -6.45
C GLY A 63 -0.36 2.23 -6.13
N GLY A 64 -0.40 3.16 -5.19
CA GLY A 64 0.72 4.03 -4.91
C GLY A 64 0.32 5.34 -4.24
N ARG A 65 1.12 6.38 -4.49
CA ARG A 65 0.90 7.69 -3.89
C ARG A 65 -0.29 8.40 -4.55
N LEU A 66 -1.16 8.97 -3.72
CA LEU A 66 -2.20 9.89 -4.16
C LEU A 66 -1.55 11.12 -4.78
N SER A 67 -2.22 11.69 -5.78
CA SER A 67 -1.70 12.84 -6.53
C SER A 67 -1.74 14.16 -5.75
N GLY A 68 -2.54 14.21 -4.68
CA GLY A 68 -2.62 15.36 -3.78
C GLY A 68 -3.88 15.34 -2.90
N TRP A 69 -4.11 16.46 -2.21
CA TRP A 69 -5.20 16.64 -1.25
C TRP A 69 -6.60 16.38 -1.82
N GLN A 70 -6.88 16.82 -3.05
CA GLN A 70 -8.20 16.65 -3.68
C GLN A 70 -8.60 15.17 -3.80
N GLU A 71 -7.65 14.30 -4.16
CA GLU A 71 -7.90 12.86 -4.30
C GLU A 71 -8.07 12.19 -2.93
N ALA A 72 -7.34 12.67 -1.91
CA ALA A 72 -7.56 12.24 -0.53
C ALA A 72 -8.96 12.64 -0.04
N GLU A 73 -9.39 13.88 -0.29
CA GLU A 73 -10.71 14.37 0.08
C GLU A 73 -11.84 13.55 -0.58
N GLU A 74 -11.73 13.27 -1.87
CA GLU A 74 -12.70 12.41 -2.57
C GLU A 74 -12.81 11.02 -1.94
N LEU A 75 -11.69 10.39 -1.59
CA LEU A 75 -11.67 9.09 -0.90
C LEU A 75 -12.32 9.15 0.47
N ILE A 76 -12.06 10.21 1.23
CA ILE A 76 -12.65 10.45 2.55
C ILE A 76 -14.17 10.59 2.46
N GLN A 77 -14.64 11.39 1.51
CA GLN A 77 -16.09 11.61 1.31
C GLN A 77 -16.78 10.33 0.85
N GLU A 78 -16.12 9.52 0.03
CA GLU A 78 -16.65 8.21 -0.35
C GLU A 78 -16.62 7.22 0.82
N TYR A 79 -15.54 7.21 1.61
CA TYR A 79 -15.42 6.35 2.78
C TYR A 79 -16.49 6.64 3.83
N LYS A 80 -16.87 7.92 4.03
CA LYS A 80 -17.97 8.32 4.93
C LYS A 80 -19.25 7.53 4.68
N LYS A 81 -19.59 7.30 3.41
CA LYS A 81 -20.80 6.56 3.00
C LYS A 81 -20.73 5.09 3.36
N HIS A 82 -19.52 4.54 3.52
CA HIS A 82 -19.25 3.12 3.72
C HIS A 82 -18.50 2.81 5.03
N LYS A 83 -18.47 3.74 6.01
CA LYS A 83 -17.65 3.62 7.25
C LYS A 83 -17.91 2.32 8.05
N LYS A 84 -19.11 1.74 7.93
CA LYS A 84 -19.49 0.48 8.61
C LYS A 84 -19.03 -0.78 7.88
N ASP A 85 -18.54 -0.67 6.64
CA ASP A 85 -18.09 -1.81 5.84
C ASP A 85 -16.61 -2.09 6.08
N GLU A 86 -16.33 -3.27 6.63
CA GLU A 86 -14.97 -3.68 6.96
C GLU A 86 -14.04 -3.79 5.74
N ARG A 87 -14.59 -4.06 4.55
CA ARG A 87 -13.80 -4.13 3.30
C ARG A 87 -13.28 -2.75 2.94
N TYR A 88 -14.14 -1.74 3.01
CA TYR A 88 -13.76 -0.35 2.78
C TYR A 88 -12.78 0.14 3.84
N ARG A 89 -12.99 -0.22 5.12
CA ARG A 89 -12.06 0.11 6.20
C ARG A 89 -10.67 -0.48 5.93
N SER A 90 -10.62 -1.74 5.49
CA SER A 90 -9.36 -2.43 5.21
C SER A 90 -8.59 -1.77 4.06
N VAL A 91 -9.30 -1.39 2.99
CA VAL A 91 -8.69 -0.68 1.85
C VAL A 91 -8.26 0.73 2.25
N MET A 92 -9.08 1.46 3.00
CA MET A 92 -8.75 2.81 3.47
C MET A 92 -7.48 2.79 4.35
N ASN A 93 -7.39 1.85 5.29
CA ASN A 93 -6.20 1.67 6.13
C ASN A 93 -4.92 1.45 5.30
N LEU A 94 -5.01 0.67 4.21
CA LEU A 94 -3.88 0.47 3.31
C LEU A 94 -3.48 1.77 2.60
N ILE A 95 -4.45 2.49 2.05
CA ILE A 95 -4.21 3.75 1.32
C ILE A 95 -3.56 4.79 2.24
N VAL A 96 -4.09 4.96 3.45
CA VAL A 96 -3.59 5.94 4.43
C VAL A 96 -2.19 5.58 4.89
N ARG A 97 -1.90 4.28 5.07
CA ARG A 97 -0.55 3.82 5.40
C ARG A 97 0.46 4.16 4.32
N VAL A 98 0.11 3.95 3.05
CA VAL A 98 0.99 4.27 1.90
C VAL A 98 1.16 5.78 1.71
N ASN A 99 0.16 6.57 2.12
CA ASN A 99 0.08 8.02 1.92
C ASN A 99 0.15 8.80 3.24
N HIS A 100 0.90 8.28 4.21
CA HIS A 100 0.87 8.78 5.58
C HIS A 100 1.13 10.29 5.70
N ASP A 101 2.20 10.78 5.06
CA ASP A 101 2.59 12.20 5.12
C ASP A 101 1.50 13.12 4.56
N LEU A 102 0.90 12.74 3.42
CA LEU A 102 -0.21 13.49 2.83
C LEU A 102 -1.39 13.56 3.81
N PHE A 103 -1.79 12.43 4.39
CA PHE A 103 -2.92 12.40 5.33
C PHE A 103 -2.63 13.12 6.65
N LEU A 104 -1.36 13.21 7.09
CA LEU A 104 -0.98 14.07 8.21
C LEU A 104 -1.14 15.55 7.88
N GLU A 105 -0.69 15.99 6.69
CA GLU A 105 -0.89 17.36 6.23
C GLU A 105 -2.38 17.70 6.12
N VAL A 106 -3.19 16.81 5.51
CA VAL A 106 -4.64 17.05 5.40
C VAL A 106 -5.31 17.14 6.76
N LYS A 107 -4.89 16.31 7.73
CA LYS A 107 -5.41 16.35 9.09
C LYS A 107 -5.26 17.74 9.71
N HIS A 108 -4.11 18.38 9.55
CA HIS A 108 -3.87 19.73 10.07
C HIS A 108 -4.74 20.81 9.40
N MET A 109 -5.29 20.52 8.21
CA MET A 109 -6.13 21.44 7.45
C MET A 109 -7.63 21.18 7.61
N CYS A 110 -8.06 19.97 8.00
CA CYS A 110 -9.47 19.58 8.00
C CYS A 110 -9.91 18.88 9.30
N GLN A 111 -10.57 19.63 10.18
CA GLN A 111 -11.08 19.13 11.48
C GLN A 111 -12.09 17.97 11.32
N ALA A 112 -12.92 18.00 10.27
CA ALA A 112 -13.86 16.92 9.95
C ALA A 112 -13.16 15.63 9.46
N LEU A 113 -11.93 15.72 8.97
CA LEU A 113 -11.12 14.55 8.63
C LEU A 113 -10.53 13.92 9.90
N GLU A 114 -10.07 14.75 10.83
CA GLU A 114 -9.53 14.28 12.11
C GLU A 114 -10.57 13.45 12.87
N GLU A 115 -11.82 13.91 12.97
CA GLU A 115 -12.91 13.16 13.61
C GLU A 115 -13.25 11.87 12.87
N LEU A 116 -13.22 11.89 11.53
CA LEU A 116 -13.58 10.71 10.74
C LEU A 116 -12.60 9.55 10.96
N MET A 117 -11.31 9.89 11.00
CA MET A 117 -10.18 8.96 10.95
C MET A 117 -9.45 8.82 12.28
N ALA A 118 -9.97 9.43 13.36
CA ALA A 118 -9.36 9.40 14.68
C ALA A 118 -9.04 7.96 15.13
N ASP A 119 -10.03 7.07 14.99
CA ASP A 119 -9.92 5.67 15.41
C ASP A 119 -8.83 4.92 14.61
N GLU A 120 -8.85 5.04 13.28
CA GLU A 120 -7.87 4.38 12.41
C GLU A 120 -6.45 4.93 12.61
N LEU A 121 -6.29 6.25 12.75
CA LEU A 121 -4.99 6.88 12.97
C LEU A 121 -4.42 6.53 14.34
N GLU A 122 -5.25 6.49 15.38
CA GLU A 122 -4.80 6.11 16.72
C GLU A 122 -4.38 4.63 16.76
N ALA A 123 -5.13 3.75 16.09
CA ALA A 123 -4.77 2.35 15.93
C ALA A 123 -3.42 2.19 15.19
N MET A 124 -3.23 2.92 14.09
CA MET A 124 -1.96 2.91 13.36
C MET A 124 -0.80 3.45 14.20
N ARG A 125 -1.01 4.51 14.98
CA ARG A 125 0.01 5.06 15.88
C ARG A 125 0.42 4.06 16.95
N LYS A 126 -0.54 3.37 17.58
CA LYS A 126 -0.28 2.31 18.57
C LYS A 126 0.51 1.15 17.96
N SER A 127 0.15 0.71 16.75
CA SER A 127 0.88 -0.33 16.01
C SER A 127 2.31 0.12 15.69
N GLY A 128 2.47 1.32 15.10
CA GLY A 128 3.78 1.85 14.74
C GLY A 128 4.70 2.02 15.93
N TRP A 129 4.18 2.45 17.08
CA TRP A 129 4.93 2.51 18.34
C TRP A 129 5.39 1.13 18.82
N ALA A 130 4.50 0.14 18.77
CA ALA A 130 4.83 -1.23 19.15
C ALA A 130 5.91 -1.84 18.24
N ASP A 131 5.82 -1.60 16.93
CA ASP A 131 6.80 -2.05 15.96
C ASP A 131 8.14 -1.34 16.15
N GLY A 132 8.14 -0.02 16.31
CA GLY A 132 9.34 0.76 16.62
C GLY A 132 10.04 0.30 17.90
N LYS A 133 9.29 -0.02 18.96
CA LYS A 133 9.85 -0.57 20.21
C LYS A 133 10.52 -1.93 19.99
N LYS A 134 9.93 -2.80 19.16
CA LYS A 134 10.53 -4.10 18.81
C LYS A 134 11.83 -3.93 18.02
N ILE A 135 11.81 -3.04 17.02
CA ILE A 135 12.99 -2.73 16.19
C ILE A 135 14.11 -2.17 17.07
N GLY A 136 13.82 -1.14 17.87
CA GLY A 136 14.81 -0.51 18.75
C GLY A 136 15.38 -1.48 19.79
N ARG A 137 14.56 -2.38 20.36
CA ARG A 137 15.06 -3.42 21.26
C ARG A 137 16.02 -4.39 20.55
N ARG A 138 15.71 -4.79 19.32
CA ARG A 138 16.54 -5.70 18.54
C ARG A 138 17.87 -5.05 18.15
N GLU A 139 17.83 -3.81 17.68
CA GLU A 139 19.03 -3.03 17.36
C GLU A 139 19.89 -2.76 18.59
N GLY A 140 19.26 -2.44 19.73
CA GLY A 140 19.94 -2.27 21.01
C GLY A 140 20.66 -3.54 21.48
N ILE A 141 19.97 -4.69 21.46
CA ILE A 141 20.59 -5.99 21.80
C ILE A 141 21.76 -6.29 20.86
N HIS A 142 21.58 -6.09 19.55
CA HIS A 142 22.63 -6.32 18.57
C HIS A 142 23.86 -5.42 18.81
N SER A 143 23.63 -4.14 19.08
CA SER A 143 24.69 -3.16 19.35
C SER A 143 25.44 -3.48 20.65
N PHE A 144 24.70 -3.86 21.70
CA PHE A 144 25.27 -4.29 22.98
C PHE A 144 26.10 -5.57 22.85
N ALA A 145 25.60 -6.57 22.12
CA ALA A 145 26.33 -7.81 21.86
C ALA A 145 27.65 -7.55 21.11
N LYS A 146 27.62 -6.67 20.09
CA LYS A 146 28.81 -6.27 19.35
C LYS A 146 29.84 -5.55 20.23
N LEU A 147 29.38 -4.61 21.07
CA LEU A 147 30.24 -3.90 22.02
C LEU A 147 30.86 -4.87 23.04
N SER A 148 30.07 -5.79 23.57
CA SER A 148 30.52 -6.81 24.52
C SER A 148 31.63 -7.67 23.92
N GLN A 149 31.49 -8.07 22.66
CA GLN A 149 32.51 -8.84 21.95
C GLN A 149 33.83 -8.06 21.79
N ILE A 150 33.76 -6.75 21.50
CA ILE A 150 34.93 -5.87 21.40
C ILE A 150 35.63 -5.74 22.77
N LEU A 151 34.87 -5.50 23.84
CA LEU A 151 35.44 -5.36 25.19
C LEU A 151 36.10 -6.66 25.67
N LEU A 152 35.53 -7.82 25.33
CA LEU A 152 36.14 -9.13 25.60
C LEU A 152 37.46 -9.31 24.86
N GLN A 153 37.54 -8.94 23.57
CA GLN A 153 38.78 -8.99 22.79
C GLN A 153 39.87 -8.04 23.34
N GLN A 154 39.46 -6.93 23.96
CA GLN A 154 40.36 -5.96 24.57
C GLN A 154 40.69 -6.25 26.05
N ASN A 155 40.21 -7.37 26.61
CA ASN A 155 40.33 -7.69 28.04
C ASN A 155 39.78 -6.60 28.98
N ARG A 156 38.86 -5.77 28.50
CA ARG A 156 38.21 -4.67 29.25
C ARG A 156 36.90 -5.13 29.88
N GLN A 157 36.92 -6.30 30.51
CA GLN A 157 35.72 -6.90 31.12
C GLN A 157 35.13 -6.07 32.27
N LYS A 158 35.92 -5.15 32.84
CA LYS A 158 35.46 -4.22 33.89
C LYS A 158 34.53 -3.12 33.38
N ASP A 159 34.43 -2.94 32.07
CA ASP A 159 33.65 -1.87 31.42
C ASP A 159 32.34 -2.39 30.78
N LEU A 160 32.02 -3.67 31.01
CA LEU A 160 30.73 -4.30 30.69
C LEU A 160 29.69 -3.95 31.76
#